data_AF-A0ABC8UGA3-F1
#
_entry.id   AF-A0ABC8UGA3-F1
#
_cell.length_a   1.000
_cell.length_b   1.000
_cell.length_c   1.000
_cell.angle_alpha   90.00
_cell.angle_beta   90.00
_cell.angle_gamma   90.00
#
_symmetry.space_group_name_H-M   'P 1'
#
loop_
_entity.id
_entity.type
_entity.pdbx_description
1 polymer ?
#
loop_
_entity_poly.entity_id
_entity_poly.type
_entity_poly.pdbx_seq_one_letter_code
_entity_poly.pdbx_strand_id
1 'polypeptide(L)'
;MEEDAISSSASNESSDDLVIDEPVIPSCSICLRESPPRRKEKVYVGCGAGFSGDRPLAALKLLERVKELDYLVLECLAERTLADRFHAKASGGPGYDPRISEWMHLLLPLALERGVCIITNLGANDSFGARKEVLRVASRLGISISVGVAMEFALTRSGLDPHLRDADGVRIWYLLSISFELSPLIYTSGLML
;
A
#
# COMPACT_ATOMS: atom_id res chain seq x y z
N MET A 1 -75.23 29.49 -11.28
CA MET A 1 -75.18 29.92 -9.87
C MET A 1 -74.52 28.77 -9.12
N GLU A 2 -73.29 28.79 -8.64
CA GLU A 2 -72.20 29.77 -8.56
C GLU A 2 -70.92 28.96 -8.23
N GLU A 3 -69.76 29.51 -8.57
CA GLU A 3 -68.39 29.07 -8.23
C GLU A 3 -68.18 29.13 -6.67
N ASP A 4 -67.14 28.67 -5.97
CA ASP A 4 -65.73 28.37 -6.25
C ASP A 4 -65.12 27.76 -4.96
N ALA A 5 -63.96 27.07 -5.05
CA ALA A 5 -62.80 27.15 -4.14
C ALA A 5 -61.94 25.86 -4.12
N ILE A 6 -60.74 25.99 -4.68
CA ILE A 6 -59.62 25.05 -4.67
C ILE A 6 -58.89 25.12 -3.32
N SER A 7 -58.43 23.99 -2.79
CA SER A 7 -57.24 23.96 -1.92
C SER A 7 -56.50 22.62 -2.04
N SER A 8 -55.25 22.71 -2.49
CA SER A 8 -54.21 21.69 -2.55
C SER A 8 -53.60 21.44 -1.16
N SER A 9 -53.12 20.24 -0.80
CA SER A 9 -51.73 19.81 -1.01
C SER A 9 -51.56 18.45 -0.29
N ALA A 10 -51.19 17.40 -1.02
CA ALA A 10 -49.84 16.81 -1.06
C ALA A 10 -49.38 16.19 0.28
N SER A 11 -49.63 14.89 0.41
CA SER A 11 -49.08 14.00 1.43
C SER A 11 -47.55 13.91 1.31
N ASN A 12 -46.83 14.39 2.32
CA ASN A 12 -45.40 14.17 2.48
C ASN A 12 -45.14 12.72 2.92
N GLU A 13 -44.63 11.90 2.01
CA GLU A 13 -44.03 10.62 2.33
C GLU A 13 -42.67 10.84 3.01
N SER A 14 -42.48 10.18 4.14
CA SER A 14 -41.28 10.15 4.96
C SER A 14 -40.11 9.54 4.18
N SER A 15 -39.09 10.36 3.91
CA SER A 15 -37.79 9.88 3.44
C SER A 15 -37.02 9.35 4.65
N ASP A 16 -36.87 8.02 4.73
CA ASP A 16 -35.88 7.37 5.58
C ASP A 16 -34.50 7.71 5.03
N ASP A 17 -33.92 8.81 5.53
CA ASP A 17 -32.53 9.15 5.27
C ASP A 17 -31.64 8.10 5.94
N LEU A 18 -31.11 7.19 5.11
CA LEU A 18 -30.02 6.31 5.46
C LEU A 18 -28.82 7.18 5.85
N VAL A 19 -28.60 7.33 7.14
CA VAL A 19 -27.37 7.89 7.70
C VAL A 19 -26.23 6.93 7.31
N ILE A 20 -25.58 7.25 6.19
CA ILE A 20 -24.28 6.70 5.87
C ILE A 20 -23.34 7.37 6.86
N ASP A 21 -22.91 6.64 7.89
CA ASP A 21 -21.79 7.07 8.72
C ASP A 21 -20.64 7.45 7.78
N GLU A 22 -20.35 8.75 7.67
CA GLU A 22 -19.17 9.20 6.94
C GLU A 22 -17.97 8.44 7.53
N PRO A 23 -17.12 7.82 6.68
CA PRO A 23 -15.97 7.12 7.18
C PRO A 23 -15.14 8.11 7.98
N VAL A 24 -15.02 7.88 9.29
CA VAL A 24 -14.13 8.66 10.16
C VAL A 24 -12.74 8.53 9.57
N ILE A 25 -12.28 9.57 8.89
CA ILE A 25 -10.92 9.66 8.37
C ILE A 25 -10.06 10.04 9.58
N PRO A 26 -9.28 9.14 10.18
CA PRO A 26 -8.29 9.56 11.15
C PRO A 26 -7.36 10.53 10.42
N SER A 27 -7.45 11.80 10.82
CA SER A 27 -6.54 12.86 10.43
C SER A 27 -5.14 12.45 10.91
N CYS A 28 -4.44 11.70 10.08
CA CYS A 28 -3.01 11.57 10.19
C CYS A 28 -2.45 12.57 9.18
N SER A 29 -2.30 13.82 9.65
CA SER A 29 -1.36 14.73 9.03
C SER A 29 -0.04 13.98 8.85
N ILE A 30 0.51 13.95 7.63
CA ILE A 30 1.89 13.50 7.40
C ILE A 30 2.79 14.54 8.07
N CYS A 31 2.90 14.44 9.38
CA CYS A 31 3.94 15.13 10.11
C CYS A 31 5.21 14.37 9.76
N LEU A 32 6.16 15.07 9.13
CA LEU A 32 7.54 14.62 9.20
C LEU A 32 7.79 14.28 10.68
N ARG A 33 8.24 13.05 10.97
CA ARG A 33 8.59 12.70 12.36
C ARG A 33 9.54 13.79 12.84
N GLU A 34 9.17 14.50 13.89
CA GLU A 34 10.09 15.45 14.50
C GLU A 34 11.27 14.64 15.05
N SER A 35 12.46 14.89 14.53
CA SER A 35 13.69 14.18 14.89
C SER A 35 13.58 12.65 14.79
N PRO A 36 13.39 12.07 13.59
CA PRO A 36 13.35 10.63 13.47
C PRO A 36 14.72 10.08 13.87
N PRO A 37 14.80 9.09 14.77
CA PRO A 37 16.08 8.50 15.13
C PRO A 37 16.72 7.97 13.86
N ARG A 38 17.92 8.49 13.53
CA ARG A 38 18.68 8.06 12.37
C ARG A 38 19.06 6.59 12.57
N ARG A 39 18.34 5.69 11.90
CA ARG A 39 18.50 4.24 12.09
C ARG A 39 19.85 3.73 11.60
N LYS A 40 20.42 4.35 10.56
CA LYS A 40 21.76 4.06 10.01
C LYS A 40 22.41 5.33 9.45
N GLU A 41 23.74 5.41 9.53
CA GLU A 41 24.53 6.49 8.92
C GLU A 41 24.51 6.41 7.39
N LYS A 42 24.60 5.19 6.84
CA LYS A 42 24.54 4.88 5.41
C LYS A 42 23.43 3.87 5.13
N VAL A 43 22.79 4.03 3.98
CA VAL A 43 21.72 3.15 3.51
C VAL A 43 22.06 2.67 2.10
N TYR A 44 21.96 1.38 1.86
CA TYR A 44 22.19 0.75 0.57
C TYR A 44 20.89 0.32 -0.07
N VAL A 45 20.58 0.88 -1.24
CA VAL A 45 19.38 0.60 -2.01
C VAL A 45 19.77 -0.06 -3.33
N GLY A 46 19.17 -1.20 -3.62
CA GLY A 46 19.35 -1.92 -4.88
C GLY A 46 18.07 -1.92 -5.69
N CYS A 47 18.19 -1.82 -7.00
CA CYS A 47 17.07 -1.90 -7.92
C CYS A 47 17.03 -3.31 -8.55
N GLY A 48 16.01 -4.10 -8.18
CA GLY A 48 15.80 -5.45 -8.70
C GLY A 48 14.92 -5.50 -9.96
N ALA A 49 14.14 -4.45 -10.21
CA ALA A 49 13.32 -4.29 -11.41
C ALA A 49 13.11 -2.79 -11.71
N GLY A 50 13.10 -2.45 -13.00
CA GLY A 50 12.77 -1.12 -13.52
C GLY A 50 11.66 -1.12 -14.58
N PHE A 51 11.14 -2.29 -14.98
CA PHE A 51 9.97 -2.38 -15.86
C PHE A 51 9.21 -3.70 -15.72
N SER A 52 7.99 -3.75 -16.24
CA SER A 52 7.05 -4.87 -16.09
C SER A 52 7.52 -6.21 -16.68
N GLY A 53 8.53 -6.21 -17.56
CA GLY A 53 9.10 -7.42 -18.17
C GLY A 53 10.39 -7.90 -17.49
N ASP A 54 10.81 -7.28 -16.40
CA ASP A 54 11.98 -7.73 -15.67
C ASP A 54 11.79 -9.13 -15.07
N ARG A 55 12.95 -9.79 -14.91
CA ARG A 55 13.05 -11.19 -14.50
C ARG A 55 13.32 -11.28 -12.99
N PRO A 56 12.49 -11.98 -12.20
CA PRO A 56 12.71 -12.14 -10.76
C PRO A 56 14.08 -12.72 -10.41
N LEU A 57 14.61 -13.61 -11.25
CA LEU A 57 15.95 -14.18 -11.09
C LEU A 57 17.08 -13.13 -11.13
N ALA A 58 16.89 -12.00 -11.82
CA ALA A 58 17.89 -10.93 -11.84
C ALA A 58 17.95 -10.22 -10.48
N ALA A 59 16.79 -9.92 -9.88
CA ALA A 59 16.72 -9.37 -8.53
C ALA A 59 17.25 -10.34 -7.47
N LEU A 60 16.96 -11.64 -7.61
CA LEU A 60 17.52 -12.65 -6.72
C LEU A 60 19.05 -12.65 -6.78
N LYS A 61 19.64 -12.60 -7.98
CA LYS A 61 21.10 -12.51 -8.15
C LYS A 61 21.70 -11.25 -7.51
N LEU A 62 20.99 -10.11 -7.59
CA LEU A 62 21.41 -8.90 -6.90
C LEU A 62 21.42 -9.12 -5.38
N LEU A 63 20.34 -9.71 -4.86
CA LEU A 63 20.18 -10.05 -3.45
C LEU A 63 21.20 -11.12 -2.97
N GLU A 64 21.68 -12.01 -3.83
CA GLU A 64 22.73 -12.98 -3.48
C GLU A 64 24.12 -12.35 -3.43
N ARG A 65 24.42 -11.44 -4.38
CA ARG A 65 25.79 -10.94 -4.61
C ARG A 65 26.15 -9.73 -3.75
N VAL A 66 25.18 -8.85 -3.47
CA VAL A 66 25.45 -7.58 -2.77
C VAL A 66 25.33 -7.78 -1.27
N LYS A 67 26.48 -7.86 -0.57
CA LYS A 67 26.56 -8.16 0.88
C LYS A 67 25.96 -7.11 1.81
N GLU A 68 26.00 -5.84 1.43
CA GLU A 68 25.40 -4.75 2.20
C GLU A 68 24.24 -4.19 1.39
N LEU A 69 23.03 -4.63 1.72
CA LEU A 69 21.80 -4.16 1.09
C LEU A 69 20.76 -3.95 2.19
N ASP A 70 20.09 -2.80 2.21
CA ASP A 70 19.02 -2.51 3.17
C ASP A 70 17.65 -2.61 2.50
N TYR A 71 17.56 -2.16 1.24
CA TYR A 71 16.32 -2.10 0.49
C TYR A 71 16.50 -2.67 -0.92
N LEU A 72 15.53 -3.48 -1.35
CA LEU A 72 15.38 -3.94 -2.72
C LEU A 72 14.13 -3.33 -3.34
N VAL A 73 14.33 -2.46 -4.32
CA VAL A 73 13.24 -1.77 -5.03
C VAL A 73 12.86 -2.57 -6.26
N LEU A 74 11.56 -2.82 -6.42
CA LEU A 74 10.96 -3.46 -7.59
C LEU A 74 9.97 -2.48 -8.21
N GLU A 75 10.47 -1.69 -9.16
CA GLU A 75 9.69 -0.75 -9.95
C GLU A 75 9.21 -1.46 -11.21
N CYS A 76 7.97 -1.95 -11.18
CA CYS A 76 7.44 -2.84 -12.23
C CYS A 76 6.30 -2.21 -13.02
N LEU A 77 5.72 -1.10 -12.56
CA LEU A 77 4.55 -0.50 -13.19
C LEU A 77 4.79 0.96 -13.60
N ALA A 78 4.49 1.25 -14.85
CA ALA A 78 4.45 2.59 -15.39
C ALA A 78 3.01 2.96 -15.78
N GLU A 79 2.81 4.14 -16.38
CA GLU A 79 1.48 4.65 -16.74
C GLU A 79 0.60 3.64 -17.48
N ARG A 80 1.11 3.02 -18.55
CA ARG A 80 0.34 2.05 -19.36
C ARG A 80 -0.04 0.80 -18.56
N THR A 81 0.92 0.21 -17.84
CA THR A 81 0.64 -1.02 -17.10
C THR A 81 -0.22 -0.76 -15.87
N LEU A 82 -0.15 0.43 -15.29
CA LEU A 82 -1.06 0.88 -14.25
C LEU A 82 -2.49 1.02 -14.80
N ALA A 83 -2.66 1.65 -15.96
CA ALA A 83 -3.97 1.74 -16.63
C ALA A 83 -4.58 0.36 -16.92
N ASP A 84 -3.75 -0.61 -17.33
CA ASP A 84 -4.20 -2.00 -17.51
C ASP A 84 -4.74 -2.60 -16.21
N ARG A 85 -4.12 -2.28 -15.06
CA ARG A 85 -4.63 -2.72 -13.74
C ARG A 85 -5.95 -2.04 -13.37
N PHE A 86 -6.15 -0.77 -13.75
CA PHE A 86 -7.43 -0.09 -13.61
C PHE A 86 -8.54 -0.80 -14.39
N HIS A 87 -8.31 -1.12 -15.66
CA HIS A 87 -9.27 -1.84 -16.48
C HIS A 87 -9.54 -3.26 -15.97
N ALA A 88 -8.51 -3.98 -15.52
CA ALA A 88 -8.65 -5.31 -14.93
C ALA A 88 -9.58 -5.28 -13.71
N LYS A 89 -9.36 -4.34 -12.79
CA LYS A 89 -10.20 -4.17 -11.59
C LYS A 89 -11.65 -3.83 -11.94
N ALA A 90 -11.85 -2.91 -12.88
CA ALA A 90 -13.19 -2.53 -13.35
C ALA A 90 -13.95 -3.71 -13.98
N SER A 91 -13.21 -4.68 -14.55
CA SER A 91 -13.76 -5.90 -15.15
C SER A 91 -13.90 -7.06 -14.14
N GLY A 92 -13.71 -6.81 -12.83
CA GLY A 92 -13.81 -7.81 -11.76
C GLY A 92 -12.55 -8.66 -11.53
N GLY A 93 -11.44 -8.33 -12.19
CA GLY A 93 -10.12 -8.94 -11.96
C GLY A 93 -9.35 -8.31 -10.79
N PRO A 94 -8.14 -8.82 -10.48
CA PRO A 94 -7.29 -8.21 -9.47
C PRO A 94 -6.82 -6.81 -9.90
N GLY A 95 -6.85 -5.86 -8.98
CA GLY A 95 -6.33 -4.51 -9.23
C GLY A 95 -4.83 -4.35 -8.94
N TYR A 96 -4.19 -5.38 -8.42
CA TYR A 96 -2.75 -5.46 -8.23
C TYR A 96 -2.11 -6.30 -9.34
N ASP A 97 -0.79 -6.24 -9.46
CA ASP A 97 -0.08 -7.06 -10.43
C ASP A 97 0.00 -8.53 -9.99
N PRO A 98 -0.54 -9.49 -10.76
CA PRO A 98 -0.56 -10.90 -10.38
C PRO A 98 0.83 -11.52 -10.16
N ARG A 99 1.88 -10.95 -10.79
CA ARG A 99 3.26 -11.43 -10.65
C ARG A 99 3.83 -11.17 -9.26
N ILE A 100 3.17 -10.37 -8.41
CA ILE A 100 3.62 -10.16 -7.03
C ILE A 100 3.84 -11.50 -6.30
N SER A 101 3.02 -12.50 -6.60
CA SER A 101 3.15 -13.85 -6.05
C SER A 101 4.47 -14.52 -6.44
N GLU A 102 4.84 -14.48 -7.72
CA GLU A 102 6.10 -14.98 -8.30
C GLU A 102 7.30 -14.27 -7.66
N TRP A 103 7.27 -12.95 -7.61
CA TRP A 103 8.32 -12.12 -7.01
C TRP A 103 8.54 -12.46 -5.54
N MET A 104 7.46 -12.51 -4.75
CA MET A 104 7.56 -12.76 -3.31
C MET A 104 7.95 -14.19 -2.99
N HIS A 105 7.47 -15.17 -3.77
CA HIS A 105 7.85 -16.57 -3.57
C HIS A 105 9.36 -16.77 -3.71
N LEU A 106 9.98 -16.08 -4.68
CA LEU A 106 11.40 -16.17 -4.94
C LEU A 106 12.25 -15.34 -3.95
N LEU A 107 11.83 -14.13 -3.62
CA LEU A 107 12.67 -13.16 -2.90
C LEU A 107 12.52 -13.21 -1.38
N LEU A 108 11.33 -13.49 -0.85
CA LEU A 108 11.07 -13.37 0.59
C LEU A 108 12.00 -14.24 1.47
N PRO A 109 12.33 -15.50 1.13
CA PRO A 109 13.20 -16.31 1.98
C PRO A 109 14.57 -15.66 2.22
N LEU A 110 15.24 -15.25 1.14
CA LEU A 110 16.56 -14.63 1.22
C LEU A 110 16.48 -13.19 1.75
N ALA A 111 15.43 -12.45 1.41
CA ALA A 111 15.26 -11.09 1.91
C ALA A 111 15.08 -11.06 3.44
N LEU A 112 14.32 -12.03 3.98
CA LEU A 112 14.15 -12.20 5.43
C LEU A 112 15.49 -12.59 6.08
N GLU A 113 16.18 -13.61 5.56
CA GLU A 113 17.47 -14.06 6.08
C GLU A 113 18.49 -12.92 6.16
N ARG A 114 18.50 -12.05 5.15
CA ARG A 114 19.43 -10.92 5.03
C ARG A 114 18.94 -9.63 5.67
N GLY A 115 17.71 -9.59 6.18
CA GLY A 115 17.10 -8.38 6.73
C GLY A 115 16.90 -7.25 5.70
N VAL A 116 16.68 -7.59 4.43
CA VAL A 116 16.47 -6.64 3.32
C VAL A 116 14.99 -6.34 3.14
N CYS A 117 14.60 -5.07 3.25
CA CYS A 117 13.23 -4.63 3.03
C CYS A 117 12.92 -4.57 1.52
N ILE A 118 11.82 -5.19 1.08
CA ILE A 118 11.38 -5.13 -0.31
C ILE A 118 10.38 -3.99 -0.46
N ILE A 119 10.60 -3.12 -1.45
CA ILE A 119 9.69 -2.02 -1.76
C ILE A 119 9.23 -2.15 -3.21
N THR A 120 7.91 -2.10 -3.46
CA THR A 120 7.37 -2.28 -4.82
C THR A 120 6.10 -1.49 -5.09
N ASN A 121 5.83 -1.17 -6.35
CA ASN A 121 4.57 -0.61 -6.79
C ASN A 121 3.61 -1.64 -7.40
N LEU A 122 3.92 -2.94 -7.34
CA LEU A 122 3.07 -4.04 -7.82
C LEU A 122 1.66 -4.05 -7.18
N GLY A 123 1.42 -3.26 -6.12
CA GLY A 123 0.09 -3.06 -5.54
C GLY A 123 -0.90 -2.32 -6.44
N ALA A 124 -0.42 -1.49 -7.38
CA ALA A 124 -1.24 -0.72 -8.31
C ALA A 124 -2.45 -0.05 -7.63
N ASN A 125 -3.67 -0.28 -8.12
CA ASN A 125 -4.89 0.31 -7.55
C ASN A 125 -5.62 -0.61 -6.56
N ASP A 126 -5.00 -1.72 -6.16
CA ASP A 126 -5.48 -2.64 -5.13
C ASP A 126 -4.34 -3.08 -4.19
N SER A 127 -3.76 -2.10 -3.51
CA SER A 127 -2.64 -2.33 -2.58
C SER A 127 -3.02 -3.23 -1.40
N PHE A 128 -4.29 -3.27 -0.98
CA PHE A 128 -4.76 -4.20 0.04
C PHE A 128 -4.87 -5.64 -0.47
N GLY A 129 -5.35 -5.84 -1.69
CA GLY A 129 -5.32 -7.15 -2.36
C GLY A 129 -3.89 -7.66 -2.50
N ALA A 130 -2.96 -6.80 -2.92
CA ALA A 130 -1.54 -7.11 -2.97
C ALA A 130 -0.97 -7.52 -1.61
N ARG A 131 -1.28 -6.77 -0.54
CA ARG A 131 -0.88 -7.13 0.83
C ARG A 131 -1.40 -8.51 1.24
N LYS A 132 -2.67 -8.81 0.98
CA LYS A 132 -3.26 -10.12 1.28
C LYS A 132 -2.51 -11.23 0.54
N GLU A 133 -2.18 -11.00 -0.72
CA GLU A 133 -1.44 -11.94 -1.55
C GLU A 133 -0.01 -12.18 -1.05
N VAL A 134 0.71 -11.11 -0.69
CA VAL A 134 2.04 -11.19 -0.07
C VAL A 134 2.02 -12.00 1.22
N LEU A 135 1.06 -11.72 2.12
CA LEU A 135 0.90 -12.46 3.38
C LEU A 135 0.51 -13.93 3.13
N ARG A 136 -0.29 -14.21 2.11
CA ARG A 136 -0.64 -15.58 1.70
C ARG A 136 0.61 -16.35 1.24
N VAL A 137 1.47 -15.73 0.43
CA VAL A 137 2.74 -16.32 -0.01
C VAL A 137 3.67 -16.56 1.17
N ALA A 138 3.81 -15.58 2.07
CA ALA A 138 4.61 -15.71 3.29
C ALA A 138 4.15 -16.88 4.17
N SER A 139 2.84 -16.99 4.39
CA SER A 139 2.25 -18.11 5.14
C SER A 139 2.56 -19.47 4.50
N ARG A 140 2.48 -19.58 3.17
CA ARG A 140 2.84 -20.82 2.44
C ARG A 140 4.32 -21.19 2.55
N LEU A 141 5.18 -20.20 2.68
CA LEU A 141 6.63 -20.37 2.89
C LEU A 141 6.98 -20.63 4.37
N GLY A 142 6.02 -20.54 5.29
CA GLY A 142 6.26 -20.71 6.72
C GLY A 142 7.02 -19.54 7.36
N ILE A 143 6.96 -18.35 6.76
CA ILE A 143 7.67 -17.15 7.24
C ILE A 143 6.69 -16.08 7.75
N SER A 144 7.09 -15.37 8.81
CA SER A 144 6.33 -14.25 9.37
C SER A 144 6.97 -12.94 8.95
N ILE A 145 6.16 -12.03 8.41
CA ILE A 145 6.60 -10.76 7.83
C ILE A 145 5.56 -9.67 8.13
N SER A 146 5.96 -8.41 8.10
CA SER A 146 5.05 -7.26 8.17
C SER A 146 4.93 -6.59 6.81
N VAL A 147 3.71 -6.20 6.43
CA VAL A 147 3.46 -5.59 5.12
C VAL A 147 2.78 -4.24 5.31
N GLY A 148 3.53 -3.18 5.03
CA GLY A 148 3.05 -1.81 4.95
C GLY A 148 2.48 -1.52 3.57
N VAL A 149 1.31 -0.89 3.57
CA VAL A 149 0.65 -0.43 2.34
C VAL A 149 0.68 1.09 2.36
N ALA A 150 1.17 1.69 1.28
CA ALA A 150 0.96 3.09 1.01
C ALA A 150 -0.04 3.25 -0.14
N MET A 151 -0.86 4.29 -0.04
CA MET A 151 -1.91 4.60 -1.00
C MET A 151 -1.99 6.10 -1.17
N GLU A 152 -2.48 6.52 -2.33
CA GLU A 152 -2.95 7.88 -2.54
C GLU A 152 -4.33 8.03 -1.89
N PHE A 153 -4.58 9.19 -1.29
CA PHE A 153 -5.90 9.59 -0.82
C PHE A 153 -6.24 10.96 -1.40
N ALA A 154 -7.48 11.14 -1.85
CA ALA A 154 -7.93 12.43 -2.32
C ALA A 154 -8.15 13.36 -1.12
N LEU A 155 -7.48 14.50 -1.10
CA LEU A 155 -7.77 15.58 -0.17
C LEU A 155 -8.91 16.43 -0.74
N THR A 156 -10.06 16.45 -0.06
CA THR A 156 -11.10 17.44 -0.33
C THR A 156 -10.57 18.82 0.06
N ARG A 157 -10.76 19.85 -0.78
CA ARG A 157 -10.28 21.24 -0.55
C ARG A 157 -10.61 21.80 0.85
N SER A 158 -11.69 21.31 1.45
CA SER A 158 -12.17 21.67 2.79
C SER A 158 -11.19 21.30 3.92
N GLY A 159 -10.27 20.35 3.70
CA GLY A 159 -9.31 19.85 4.69
C GLY A 159 -7.88 20.37 4.55
N LEU A 160 -7.62 21.29 3.62
CA LEU A 160 -6.29 21.88 3.40
C LEU A 160 -6.12 23.19 4.17
N ASP A 161 -4.96 23.33 4.82
CA ASP A 161 -4.45 24.60 5.34
C ASP A 161 -4.54 25.67 4.22
N PRO A 162 -5.03 26.90 4.50
CA PRO A 162 -5.15 27.97 3.52
C PRO A 162 -3.91 28.19 2.65
N HIS A 163 -2.71 27.93 3.17
CA HIS A 163 -1.44 28.10 2.47
C HIS A 163 -1.13 27.03 1.41
N LEU A 164 -1.83 25.89 1.43
CA LEU A 164 -1.67 24.80 0.46
C LEU A 164 -2.77 24.79 -0.61
N ARG A 165 -3.71 25.75 -0.57
CA ARG A 165 -4.84 25.83 -1.50
C ARG A 165 -4.45 26.26 -2.92
N ASP A 166 -3.26 26.82 -3.09
CA ASP A 166 -2.78 27.40 -4.35
C ASP A 166 -1.78 26.50 -5.10
N ALA A 167 -1.53 25.29 -4.59
CA ALA A 167 -0.72 24.30 -5.29
C ALA A 167 -1.63 23.40 -6.15
N ASP A 168 -1.79 23.75 -7.42
CA ASP A 168 -2.37 22.85 -8.40
C ASP A 168 -1.60 21.52 -8.43
N GLY A 169 -2.25 20.46 -7.95
CA GLY A 169 -1.86 19.08 -8.24
C GLY A 169 -0.51 18.61 -7.68
N VAL A 170 -0.34 18.62 -6.35
CA VAL A 170 0.74 17.82 -5.73
C VAL A 170 0.32 16.35 -5.73
N ARG A 171 0.73 15.61 -6.77
CA ARG A 171 0.61 14.14 -6.85
C ARG A 171 1.78 13.50 -6.10
N ILE A 172 1.49 12.76 -5.03
CA ILE A 172 2.53 12.05 -4.28
C ILE A 172 2.30 10.54 -4.37
N TRP A 173 3.27 9.86 -4.98
CA TRP A 173 3.30 8.41 -5.11
C TRP A 173 4.00 7.80 -3.89
N TYR A 174 3.39 6.82 -3.23
CA TYR A 174 4.05 6.05 -2.17
C TYR A 174 3.88 4.54 -2.36
N LEU A 175 4.97 3.81 -2.17
CA LEU A 175 5.15 2.38 -2.46
C LEU A 175 4.55 1.43 -1.41
N LEU A 176 4.27 0.18 -1.83
CA LEU A 176 4.17 -0.96 -0.91
C LEU A 176 5.56 -1.22 -0.29
N SER A 177 5.65 -1.24 1.03
CA SER A 177 6.90 -1.52 1.77
C SER A 177 6.69 -2.76 2.63
N ILE A 178 7.48 -3.80 2.41
CA ILE A 178 7.45 -5.04 3.21
C ILE A 178 8.61 -4.96 4.20
N SER A 179 8.28 -4.84 5.48
CA SER A 179 9.25 -4.72 6.57
C SER A 179 9.12 -5.94 7.49
N PHE A 180 10.21 -6.39 8.10
CA PHE A 180 10.14 -7.52 9.03
C PHE A 180 10.16 -6.99 10.46
N GLU A 181 9.16 -7.34 11.28
CA GLU A 181 9.29 -7.19 12.73
C GLU A 181 10.17 -8.31 13.27
N LEU A 182 11.40 -7.98 13.63
CA LEU A 182 12.14 -8.78 14.59
C LEU A 182 11.52 -8.52 15.96
N SER A 183 10.62 -9.41 16.41
CA SER A 183 10.24 -9.41 17.83
C SER A 183 11.51 -9.61 18.67
N PRO A 184 11.75 -8.81 19.73
CA PRO A 184 12.75 -9.16 20.72
C PRO A 184 12.21 -10.35 21.51
N LEU A 185 12.42 -11.56 21.00
CA LEU A 185 12.17 -12.77 21.76
C LEU A 185 13.24 -12.83 22.85
N ILE A 186 12.81 -12.39 24.04
CA ILE A 186 13.39 -12.68 25.34
C ILE A 186 13.66 -14.19 25.38
N TYR A 187 14.91 -14.61 25.23
CA TYR A 187 15.33 -15.96 25.57
C TYR A 187 15.61 -15.99 27.07
N THR A 188 14.57 -16.11 27.89
CA THR A 188 14.69 -16.52 29.29
C THR A 188 14.01 -17.86 29.48
N SER A 189 14.85 -18.85 29.77
CA SER A 189 14.62 -20.21 30.32
C SER A 189 15.35 -21.21 29.42
N GLY A 190 16.31 -22.00 29.87
CA GLY A 190 16.93 -22.19 31.16
C GLY A 190 17.80 -23.43 30.99
N LEU A 191 19.12 -23.26 31.00
CA LEU A 191 20.05 -24.37 31.17
C LEU A 191 20.86 -24.03 32.42
N MET A 192 20.46 -24.60 33.54
CA MET A 192 21.33 -24.75 34.69
C MET A 192 21.00 -26.08 35.36
N LEU A 193 21.97 -27.00 35.20
CA LEU A 193 22.10 -28.37 35.71
C LEU A 193 21.28 -29.46 35.01
#